data_AF-A0A1H3EKL2-F1
#
_entry.id   AF-A0A1H3EKL2-F1
#
_cell.length_a   1.000
_cell.length_b   1.000
_cell.length_c   1.000
_cell.angle_alpha   90.00
_cell.angle_beta   90.00
_cell.angle_gamma   90.00
#
_symmetry.space_group_name_H-M   'P 1'
#
loop_
_entity.id
_entity.type
_entity.pdbx_description
1 polymer ?
#
loop_
_entity_poly.entity_id
_entity_poly.type
_entity_poly.pdbx_seq_one_letter_code
_entity_poly.pdbx_strand_id
1 'polypeptide(L)'
;MTLSEEAAREYDDRAADRVPGDPYASDPDRPVTSARRPWWRWLFLLPGLAAVVYGAQGLLGAGGRVPLSSWFTWFLGSALLHDLVIAPVWIGLGWLAARFLHRPARPPVVVAAAVTGMLTLVVLPFVLGYGADPNNPSFLPREYGRNLLLIAAAIWLVAAVWALVAVRRARRTA
;
A
#
# COMPACT_ATOMS: atom_id res chain seq x y z
N MET A 1 -17.59 18.87 -14.92
CA MET A 1 -16.79 17.74 -15.45
C MET A 1 -17.41 16.47 -14.93
N THR A 2 -18.38 15.95 -15.67
CA THR A 2 -19.18 14.77 -15.28
C THR A 2 -18.48 13.50 -15.77
N LEU A 3 -18.68 12.37 -15.09
CA LEU A 3 -18.11 11.08 -15.49
C LEU A 3 -18.54 10.65 -16.91
N SER A 4 -19.68 11.17 -17.38
CA SER A 4 -20.13 11.05 -18.76
C SER A 4 -19.26 11.79 -19.77
N GLU A 5 -18.70 12.96 -19.41
CA GLU A 5 -17.79 13.73 -20.27
C GLU A 5 -16.40 13.09 -20.35
N GLU A 6 -15.99 12.34 -19.33
CA GLU A 6 -14.70 11.64 -19.30
C GLU A 6 -14.75 10.29 -20.01
N ALA A 7 -15.87 9.57 -19.92
CA ALA A 7 -16.14 8.37 -20.74
C ALA A 7 -16.38 8.72 -22.22
N ALA A 8 -16.81 9.95 -22.51
CA ALA A 8 -16.96 10.49 -23.86
C ALA A 8 -15.70 11.18 -24.40
N ARG A 9 -14.54 11.07 -23.71
CA ARG A 9 -13.25 11.22 -24.40
C ARG A 9 -13.13 10.04 -25.37
N GLU A 10 -13.74 10.28 -26.52
CA GLU A 10 -13.56 9.67 -27.83
C GLU A 10 -12.52 8.56 -27.78
N TYR A 11 -13.01 7.32 -27.88
CA TYR A 11 -12.20 6.22 -28.40
C TYR A 11 -11.62 6.72 -29.72
N ASP A 12 -10.37 7.21 -29.67
CA ASP A 12 -9.71 7.77 -30.84
C ASP A 12 -9.32 6.59 -31.72
N ASP A 13 -10.21 6.24 -32.65
CA ASP A 13 -9.97 5.20 -33.67
C ASP A 13 -8.63 5.46 -34.40
N ARG A 14 -8.20 6.73 -34.50
CA ARG A 14 -6.92 7.10 -35.12
C ARG A 14 -5.70 6.71 -34.29
N ALA A 15 -5.84 6.43 -33.00
CA ALA A 15 -4.75 5.96 -32.16
C ALA A 15 -4.53 4.44 -32.31
N ALA A 16 -5.60 3.67 -32.54
CA ALA A 16 -5.53 2.24 -32.80
C ALA A 16 -4.78 1.92 -34.11
N ASP A 17 -4.96 2.77 -35.13
CA ASP A 17 -4.33 2.59 -36.45
C ASP A 17 -2.88 3.10 -36.54
N ARG A 18 -2.39 3.84 -35.52
CA ARG A 18 -1.10 4.55 -35.59
C ARG A 18 0.13 3.75 -35.19
N VAL A 19 -0.02 2.51 -34.73
CA VAL A 19 1.14 1.61 -34.57
C VAL A 19 0.88 0.25 -35.21
N PRO A 20 0.86 0.18 -36.57
CA PRO A 20 0.89 -1.09 -37.27
C PRO A 20 2.14 -1.87 -36.82
N GLY A 21 1.92 -2.97 -36.09
CA GLY A 21 3.01 -3.83 -35.59
C GLY A 21 3.47 -3.59 -34.16
N ASP A 22 2.76 -2.82 -33.32
CA ASP A 22 3.03 -2.81 -31.88
C ASP A 22 2.76 -4.21 -31.29
N PRO A 23 3.80 -4.94 -30.83
CA PRO A 23 3.63 -6.25 -30.22
C PRO A 23 2.82 -6.22 -28.92
N TYR A 24 2.62 -5.03 -28.35
CA TYR A 24 1.99 -4.79 -27.05
C TYR A 24 0.60 -4.15 -27.15
N ALA A 25 0.12 -3.78 -28.35
CA ALA A 25 -1.25 -3.35 -28.54
C ALA A 25 -2.21 -4.50 -28.19
N SER A 26 -3.02 -4.32 -27.15
CA SER A 26 -4.00 -5.31 -26.72
C SER A 26 -5.19 -5.29 -27.69
N ASP A 27 -5.33 -6.35 -28.48
CA ASP A 27 -6.51 -6.59 -29.32
C ASP A 27 -7.79 -6.63 -28.45
N PRO A 28 -8.71 -5.66 -28.58
CA PRO A 28 -9.92 -5.57 -27.76
C PRO A 28 -10.90 -6.73 -28.03
N ASP A 29 -10.85 -7.33 -29.23
CA ASP A 29 -11.68 -8.47 -29.60
C ASP A 29 -11.10 -9.80 -29.09
N ARG A 30 -9.83 -9.80 -28.67
CA ARG A 30 -9.11 -10.98 -28.17
C ARG A 30 -8.25 -10.67 -26.94
N PRO A 31 -8.83 -10.19 -25.83
CA PRO A 31 -8.09 -9.74 -24.65
C PRO A 31 -7.20 -10.84 -24.04
N VAL A 32 -7.55 -12.11 -24.28
CA VAL A 32 -6.82 -13.27 -23.76
C VAL A 32 -5.55 -13.59 -24.58
N THR A 33 -5.48 -13.16 -25.85
CA THR A 33 -4.37 -13.52 -26.74
C THR A 33 -3.12 -12.66 -26.54
N SER A 34 -3.26 -11.39 -26.13
CA SER A 34 -2.13 -10.55 -25.70
C SER A 34 -1.46 -11.13 -24.46
N ALA A 35 -2.25 -11.78 -23.59
CA ALA A 35 -1.76 -12.33 -22.33
C ALA A 35 -0.88 -13.58 -22.49
N ARG A 36 -1.03 -14.34 -23.58
CA ARG A 36 -0.32 -15.61 -23.82
C ARG A 36 1.05 -15.46 -24.48
N ARG A 37 1.34 -14.33 -25.13
CA ARG A 37 2.52 -14.18 -26.00
C ARG A 37 3.86 -13.96 -25.28
N PRO A 38 3.96 -13.27 -24.13
CA PRO A 38 5.28 -13.04 -23.54
C PRO A 38 5.72 -14.30 -22.77
N TRP A 39 6.59 -15.09 -23.38
CA TRP A 39 7.16 -16.31 -22.79
C TRP A 39 7.81 -16.05 -21.42
N TRP A 40 8.35 -14.85 -21.22
CA TRP A 40 8.96 -14.42 -19.96
C TRP A 40 7.96 -14.38 -18.78
N ARG A 41 6.65 -14.38 -19.02
CA ARG A 41 5.67 -14.51 -17.92
C ARG A 41 5.82 -15.85 -17.20
N TRP A 42 6.12 -16.91 -17.94
CA TRP A 42 6.36 -18.23 -17.36
C TRP A 42 7.61 -18.26 -16.48
N LEU A 43 8.59 -17.37 -16.72
CA LEU A 43 9.75 -17.19 -15.85
C LEU A 43 9.36 -16.74 -14.44
N PHE A 44 8.26 -16.01 -14.27
CA PHE A 44 7.76 -15.60 -12.96
C PHE A 44 6.66 -16.51 -12.43
N LEU A 45 5.76 -16.96 -13.31
CA LEU A 45 4.60 -17.75 -12.93
C LEU A 45 5.00 -19.16 -12.47
N LEU A 46 5.88 -19.85 -13.20
CA LEU A 46 6.26 -21.21 -12.83
C LEU A 46 7.02 -21.26 -11.50
N PRO A 47 8.06 -20.43 -11.26
CA PRO A 47 8.72 -20.41 -9.96
C PRO A 47 7.81 -19.95 -8.84
N GLY A 48 6.95 -18.95 -9.08
CA GLY A 48 5.97 -18.49 -8.10
C GLY A 48 4.99 -19.59 -7.69
N LEU A 49 4.42 -20.29 -8.67
CA LEU A 49 3.50 -21.40 -8.41
C LEU A 49 4.22 -22.58 -7.75
N ALA A 50 5.43 -22.90 -8.19
CA ALA A 50 6.25 -23.93 -7.55
C ALA A 50 6.55 -23.61 -6.09
N ALA A 51 6.85 -22.34 -5.76
CA ALA A 51 7.04 -21.88 -4.39
C ALA A 51 5.76 -22.00 -3.55
N VAL A 52 4.59 -21.66 -4.12
CA VAL A 52 3.29 -21.84 -3.46
C VAL A 52 3.01 -23.32 -3.17
N VAL A 53 3.21 -24.20 -4.15
CA VAL A 53 3.00 -25.64 -3.99
C VAL A 53 3.97 -26.20 -2.94
N TYR A 54 5.24 -25.84 -3.00
CA TYR A 54 6.26 -26.26 -2.04
C TYR A 54 5.91 -25.79 -0.61
N GLY A 55 5.50 -24.54 -0.45
CA GLY A 55 5.06 -23.99 0.83
C GLY A 55 3.81 -24.71 1.37
N ALA A 56 2.82 -24.96 0.52
CA ALA A 56 1.60 -25.69 0.88
C ALA A 56 1.91 -27.14 1.30
N GLN A 57 2.77 -27.83 0.56
CA GLN A 57 3.22 -29.18 0.91
C GLN A 57 3.95 -29.20 2.25
N GLY A 58 4.85 -28.24 2.49
CA GLY A 58 5.55 -28.10 3.75
C GLY A 58 4.61 -27.83 4.93
N LEU A 59 3.61 -26.96 4.73
CA LEU A 59 2.62 -26.61 5.75
C LEU A 59 1.72 -27.81 6.11
N LEU A 60 1.21 -28.53 5.10
CA LEU A 60 0.36 -29.71 5.31
C LEU A 60 1.14 -30.90 5.88
N GLY A 61 2.41 -31.05 5.50
CA GLY A 61 3.33 -32.07 6.03
C GLY A 61 3.95 -31.73 7.38
N ALA A 62 3.73 -30.51 7.91
CA ALA A 62 4.32 -30.08 9.17
C ALA A 62 3.79 -30.88 10.38
N GLY A 63 2.58 -31.44 10.29
CA GLY A 63 1.91 -32.10 11.41
C GLY A 63 1.74 -31.12 12.58
N GLY A 64 2.01 -31.58 13.81
CA GLY A 64 1.89 -30.75 15.01
C GLY A 64 2.94 -29.64 15.16
N ARG A 65 3.93 -29.53 14.25
CA ARG A 65 4.98 -28.51 14.32
C ARG A 65 4.46 -27.10 14.02
N VAL A 66 3.36 -26.99 13.28
CA VAL A 66 2.71 -25.73 12.95
C VAL A 66 1.26 -25.77 13.46
N PRO A 67 0.87 -24.88 14.39
CA PRO A 67 -0.52 -24.74 14.77
C PRO A 67 -1.30 -24.10 13.62
N LEU A 68 -1.95 -24.93 12.79
CA LEU A 68 -2.64 -24.50 11.56
C LEU A 68 -3.74 -23.47 11.82
N SER A 69 -4.44 -23.56 12.96
CA SER A 69 -5.47 -22.58 13.33
C SER A 69 -4.88 -21.18 13.56
N SER A 70 -3.78 -21.08 14.33
CA SER A 70 -3.08 -19.82 14.57
C SER A 70 -2.45 -19.29 13.29
N TRP A 71 -1.87 -20.16 12.47
CA TRP A 71 -1.33 -19.79 11.16
C TRP A 71 -2.41 -19.21 10.26
N PHE A 72 -3.57 -19.88 10.17
CA PHE A 72 -4.69 -19.44 9.33
C PHE A 72 -5.28 -18.12 9.83
N THR A 73 -5.40 -17.98 11.15
CA THR A 73 -5.85 -16.72 11.78
C THR A 73 -4.91 -15.58 11.45
N TRP A 74 -3.60 -15.80 11.50
CA TRP A 74 -2.62 -14.77 11.13
C TRP A 74 -2.66 -14.47 9.62
N PHE A 75 -2.65 -15.50 8.78
CA PHE A 75 -2.61 -15.36 7.32
C PHE A 75 -3.88 -14.68 6.78
N LEU A 76 -5.04 -15.26 7.06
CA LEU A 76 -6.31 -14.72 6.59
C LEU A 76 -6.68 -13.45 7.35
N GLY A 77 -6.45 -13.40 8.67
CA GLY A 77 -6.75 -12.22 9.48
C GLY A 77 -5.96 -11.00 9.05
N SER A 78 -4.67 -11.14 8.69
CA SER A 78 -3.86 -10.02 8.18
C SER A 78 -4.36 -9.53 6.82
N ALA A 79 -4.72 -10.42 5.91
CA ALA A 79 -5.29 -10.06 4.61
C ALA A 79 -6.61 -9.32 4.76
N LEU A 80 -7.52 -9.84 5.59
CA LEU A 80 -8.81 -9.20 5.87
C LEU A 80 -8.64 -7.85 6.57
N LEU A 81 -7.74 -7.74 7.56
CA LEU A 81 -7.45 -6.47 8.22
C LEU A 81 -6.94 -5.43 7.21
N HIS A 82 -6.07 -5.83 6.29
CA HIS A 82 -5.57 -4.95 5.25
C HIS A 82 -6.70 -4.46 4.33
N ASP A 83 -7.45 -5.40 3.74
CA ASP A 83 -8.39 -5.08 2.67
C ASP A 83 -9.68 -4.44 3.18
N LEU A 84 -10.11 -4.79 4.40
CA LEU A 84 -11.35 -4.28 4.99
C LEU A 84 -11.15 -3.06 5.89
N VAL A 85 -9.92 -2.80 6.37
CA VAL A 85 -9.64 -1.69 7.29
C VAL A 85 -8.57 -0.76 6.75
N ILE A 86 -7.35 -1.26 6.52
CA ILE A 86 -6.20 -0.41 6.18
C ILE A 86 -6.42 0.29 4.83
N ALA A 87 -6.78 -0.46 3.79
CA ALA A 87 -6.99 0.08 2.45
C ALA A 87 -8.17 1.10 2.41
N PRO A 88 -9.36 0.81 2.96
CA PRO A 88 -10.45 1.78 3.04
C PRO A 88 -10.09 3.05 3.81
N VAL A 89 -9.41 2.93 4.95
CA VAL A 89 -8.93 4.09 5.72
C VAL A 89 -7.96 4.92 4.89
N TRP A 90 -7.01 4.28 4.22
CA TRP A 90 -6.01 4.95 3.38
C TRP A 90 -6.66 5.69 2.21
N ILE A 91 -7.63 5.06 1.54
CA ILE A 91 -8.43 5.69 0.47
C ILE A 91 -9.21 6.89 1.02
N GLY A 92 -9.85 6.75 2.18
CA GLY A 92 -10.56 7.83 2.86
C GLY A 92 -9.65 9.02 3.18
N LEU A 93 -8.46 8.77 3.71
CA LEU A 93 -7.45 9.80 3.96
C LEU A 93 -6.97 10.48 2.67
N GLY A 94 -6.75 9.71 1.59
CA GLY A 94 -6.41 10.23 0.28
C GLY A 94 -7.51 11.13 -0.30
N TRP A 95 -8.78 10.72 -0.13
CA TRP A 95 -9.94 11.52 -0.51
C TRP A 95 -10.03 12.83 0.30
N LEU A 96 -9.87 12.77 1.62
CA LEU A 96 -9.82 13.95 2.48
C LEU A 96 -8.69 14.90 2.07
N ALA A 97 -7.49 14.38 1.84
CA ALA A 97 -6.35 15.15 1.35
C ALA A 97 -6.66 15.81 0.00
N ALA A 98 -7.30 15.10 -0.93
CA ALA A 98 -7.71 15.65 -2.20
C ALA A 98 -8.78 16.75 -2.06
N ARG A 99 -9.71 16.60 -1.10
CA ARG A 99 -10.83 17.52 -0.86
C ARG A 99 -10.41 18.82 -0.17
N PHE A 100 -9.44 18.77 0.74
CA PHE A 100 -9.08 19.89 1.61
C PHE A 100 -7.71 20.52 1.32
N LEU A 101 -6.78 19.80 0.69
CA LEU A 101 -5.44 20.31 0.44
C LEU A 101 -5.24 20.79 -1.00
N HIS A 102 -4.53 21.92 -1.10
CA HIS A 102 -3.99 22.40 -2.37
C HIS A 102 -3.06 21.34 -2.99
N ARG A 103 -3.09 21.18 -4.32
CA ARG A 103 -2.28 20.17 -5.03
C ARG A 103 -0.81 20.10 -4.58
N PRO A 104 -0.08 21.22 -4.39
CA PRO A 104 1.33 21.18 -3.97
C PRO A 104 1.54 20.67 -2.54
N ALA A 105 0.52 20.73 -1.67
CA ALA A 105 0.61 20.29 -0.28
C ALA A 105 0.28 18.80 -0.08
N ARG A 106 -0.23 18.11 -1.12
CA ARG A 106 -0.67 16.70 -1.00
C ARG A 106 0.51 15.73 -0.78
N PRO A 107 1.60 15.76 -1.56
CA PRO A 107 2.69 14.80 -1.38
C PRO A 107 3.31 14.80 0.03
N PRO A 108 3.63 15.97 0.64
CA PRO A 108 4.15 16.01 2.01
C PRO A 108 3.23 15.34 3.02
N VAL A 109 1.91 15.59 2.92
CA VAL A 109 0.93 15.02 3.85
C VAL A 109 0.77 13.52 3.68
N VAL A 110 0.74 13.02 2.43
CA VAL A 110 0.65 11.58 2.15
C VAL A 110 1.89 10.85 2.70
N VAL A 111 3.09 11.41 2.48
CA VAL A 111 4.34 10.84 3.02
C VAL A 111 4.33 10.83 4.54
N ALA A 112 3.96 11.95 5.20
CA ALA A 112 3.88 11.99 6.65
C ALA A 112 2.88 10.99 7.23
N ALA A 113 1.70 10.87 6.61
CA ALA A 113 0.69 9.90 7.02
C ALA A 113 1.20 8.45 6.87
N ALA A 114 1.89 8.13 5.77
CA ALA A 114 2.40 6.78 5.51
C ALA A 114 3.48 6.40 6.54
N VAL A 115 4.45 7.29 6.75
CA VAL A 115 5.54 7.07 7.70
C VAL A 115 5.00 6.98 9.13
N THR A 116 4.10 7.88 9.52
CA THR A 116 3.49 7.85 10.85
C THR A 116 2.65 6.59 11.06
N GLY A 117 1.86 6.19 10.06
CA GLY A 117 1.07 4.96 10.11
C GLY A 117 1.94 3.71 10.26
N MET A 118 3.00 3.60 9.46
CA MET A 118 3.93 2.47 9.55
C MET A 118 4.65 2.41 10.90
N LEU A 119 5.15 3.55 11.39
CA LEU A 119 5.76 3.62 12.73
C LEU A 119 4.76 3.25 13.82
N THR A 120 3.51 3.70 13.69
CA THR A 120 2.45 3.34 14.62
C THR A 120 2.24 1.84 14.64
N LEU A 121 2.10 1.17 13.48
CA LEU A 121 1.93 -0.29 13.41
C LEU A 121 3.08 -1.06 14.06
N VAL A 122 4.33 -0.63 13.83
CA VAL A 122 5.52 -1.26 14.41
C VAL A 122 5.58 -1.04 15.92
N VAL A 123 5.23 0.15 16.40
CA VAL A 123 5.38 0.54 17.80
C VAL A 123 4.17 0.14 18.66
N LEU A 124 3.01 -0.06 18.04
CA LEU A 124 1.73 -0.37 18.68
C LEU A 124 1.81 -1.49 19.72
N PRO A 125 2.45 -2.66 19.48
CA PRO A 125 2.48 -3.72 20.49
C PRO A 125 3.18 -3.27 21.78
N PHE A 126 4.24 -2.47 21.68
CA PHE A 126 4.95 -1.94 22.84
C PHE A 126 4.14 -0.87 23.59
N VAL A 127 3.37 -0.07 22.87
CA VAL A 127 2.43 0.90 23.47
C VAL A 127 1.33 0.19 24.24
N LEU A 128 0.84 -0.93 23.71
CA LEU A 128 -0.17 -1.78 24.35
C LEU A 128 0.42 -2.64 25.49
N GLY A 129 1.74 -2.57 25.74
CA GLY A 129 2.39 -3.32 26.81
C GLY A 129 2.59 -4.81 26.51
N TYR A 130 2.43 -5.25 25.25
CA TYR A 130 2.73 -6.64 24.91
C TYR A 130 4.20 -6.95 25.16
N GLY A 131 4.45 -8.00 25.95
CA GLY A 131 5.80 -8.39 26.37
C GLY A 131 6.30 -7.70 27.65
N ALA A 132 5.47 -6.86 28.30
CA ALA A 132 5.80 -6.32 29.61
C ALA A 132 5.78 -7.42 30.69
N ASP A 133 6.82 -7.47 31.52
CA ASP A 133 6.92 -8.36 32.67
C ASP A 133 7.15 -7.52 33.94
N PRO A 134 6.21 -7.54 34.92
CA PRO A 134 6.38 -6.84 36.19
C PRO A 134 7.64 -7.26 36.97
N ASN A 135 8.11 -8.49 36.77
CA ASN A 135 9.31 -9.01 37.42
C ASN A 135 10.61 -8.61 36.70
N ASN A 136 10.51 -8.05 35.49
CA ASN A 136 11.64 -7.58 34.73
C ASN A 136 11.31 -6.27 34.00
N PRO A 137 11.38 -5.13 34.71
CA PRO A 137 11.03 -3.81 34.16
C PRO A 137 11.97 -3.33 33.04
N SER A 138 13.03 -4.06 32.73
CA SER A 138 13.96 -3.73 31.63
C SER A 138 13.46 -4.12 30.24
N PHE A 139 12.38 -4.92 30.12
CA PHE A 139 11.84 -5.35 28.82
C PHE A 139 11.17 -4.21 28.03
N LEU A 140 10.36 -3.37 28.69
CA LEU A 140 9.73 -2.18 28.10
C LEU A 140 10.08 -0.94 28.96
N PRO A 141 11.34 -0.49 28.96
CA PRO A 141 11.80 0.55 29.90
C PRO A 141 11.40 1.96 29.45
N ARG A 142 10.80 2.10 28.26
CA ARG A 142 10.52 3.39 27.62
C ARG A 142 9.02 3.64 27.56
N GLU A 143 8.68 4.92 27.70
CA GLU A 143 7.33 5.42 27.40
C GLU A 143 7.09 5.45 25.89
N TYR A 144 6.79 4.31 25.30
CA TYR A 144 6.61 4.15 23.84
C TYR A 144 5.50 5.06 23.29
N GLY A 145 4.41 5.25 24.04
CA GLY A 145 3.31 6.13 23.63
C GLY A 145 3.77 7.59 23.50
N ARG A 146 4.45 8.11 24.53
CA ARG A 146 5.03 9.47 24.49
C ARG A 146 6.04 9.62 23.35
N ASN A 147 6.94 8.65 23.19
CA ASN A 147 7.98 8.73 22.17
C ASN A 147 7.39 8.67 20.75
N LEU A 148 6.37 7.84 20.53
CA LEU A 148 5.64 7.78 19.26
C LEU A 148 5.00 9.12 18.92
N LEU A 149 4.33 9.77 19.89
CA LEU A 149 3.72 11.09 19.69
C LEU A 149 4.77 12.16 19.35
N LEU A 150 5.92 12.15 20.04
CA LEU A 150 7.01 13.08 19.76
C LEU A 150 7.59 12.89 18.34
N ILE A 151 7.80 11.64 17.93
CA ILE A 151 8.30 11.31 16.59
C ILE A 151 7.27 11.70 15.53
N ALA A 152 5.99 11.38 15.75
CA ALA A 152 4.90 11.78 14.86
C ALA A 152 4.85 13.31 14.73
N ALA A 153 4.93 14.05 15.84
CA ALA A 153 4.96 15.51 15.82
C ALA A 153 6.13 16.06 14.98
N ALA A 154 7.32 15.47 15.12
CA ALA A 154 8.48 15.84 14.31
C ALA A 154 8.26 15.58 12.81
N ILE A 155 7.71 14.42 12.45
CA ILE A 155 7.36 14.07 11.05
C ILE A 155 6.37 15.07 10.46
N TRP A 156 5.30 15.37 11.20
CA TRP A 156 4.27 16.32 10.75
C TRP A 156 4.79 17.75 10.67
N LEU A 157 5.70 18.15 11.56
CA LEU A 157 6.38 19.45 11.47
C LEU A 157 7.20 19.56 10.17
N VAL A 158 7.99 18.54 9.84
CA VAL A 158 8.77 18.50 8.58
C VAL A 158 7.84 18.56 7.37
N ALA A 159 6.76 17.80 7.37
CA ALA A 159 5.79 17.80 6.28
C ALA A 159 5.04 19.14 6.15
N ALA A 160 4.72 19.81 7.27
CA ALA A 160 4.12 21.14 7.25
C ALA A 160 5.06 22.18 6.62
N VAL A 161 6.34 22.15 6.98
CA VAL A 161 7.36 23.02 6.36
C VAL A 161 7.49 22.72 4.87
N TRP A 162 7.57 21.45 4.49
CA TRP A 162 7.64 21.06 3.08
C TRP A 162 6.41 21.50 2.29
N ALA A 163 5.20 21.28 2.82
CA ALA A 163 3.95 21.73 2.22
C ALA A 163 3.90 23.25 2.05
N LEU A 164 4.33 24.01 3.07
CA LEU A 164 4.39 25.47 3.02
C LEU A 164 5.34 25.94 1.90
N VAL A 165 6.52 25.34 1.79
CA VAL A 165 7.49 25.66 0.73
C VAL A 165 6.93 25.31 -0.64
N ALA A 166 6.31 24.14 -0.80
CA ALA A 166 5.73 23.70 -2.07
C ALA A 166 4.61 24.63 -2.54
N VAL A 167 3.70 25.01 -1.64
CA VAL A 167 2.61 25.96 -1.94
C VAL A 167 3.16 27.34 -2.29
N ARG A 168 4.15 27.85 -1.53
CA ARG A 168 4.78 29.15 -1.83
C ARG A 168 5.47 29.16 -3.19
N ARG A 169 6.16 28.08 -3.56
CA ARG A 169 6.82 27.95 -4.87
C ARG A 169 5.79 27.94 -6.01
N ALA A 170 4.73 27.16 -5.89
CA ALA A 170 3.68 27.08 -6.90
C ALA A 170 2.98 28.42 -7.14
N ARG A 171 2.81 29.25 -6.10
CA ARG A 171 2.24 30.61 -6.21
C ARG A 171 3.18 31.63 -6.85
N ARG A 172 4.50 31.38 -6.88
CA ARG A 172 5.47 32.29 -7.51
C ARG A 172 5.64 32.03 -9.01
N THR A 173 5.30 30.82 -9.45
CA THR A 173 5.40 30.36 -10.85
C THR A 173 4.10 30.51 -11.63
N ALA A 174 3.00 30.84 -10.94
CA ALA A 174 1.69 31.14 -11.52
C ALA A 174 1.52 32.65 -11.61
#